data_AF-A0A3B0NZJ9-F1
#
_entry.id   AF-A0A3B0NZJ9-F1
#
_cell.length_a   1.000
_cell.length_b   1.000
_cell.length_c   1.000
_cell.angle_alpha   90.00
_cell.angle_beta   90.00
_cell.angle_gamma   90.00
#
_symmetry.space_group_name_H-M   'P 1'
#
loop_
_entity.id
_entity.type
_entity.pdbx_description
1 polymer ?
#
loop_
_entity_poly.entity_id
_entity_poly.type
_entity_poly.pdbx_seq_one_letter_code
_entity_poly.pdbx_strand_id
1 'polypeptide(L)'
;MTSGFKTGSTMDTVINKILSQNPKMVLPVAGPATNVLISKENIKNKYVVGVDADQAIAAQGNKKGLFFTSITKSLGQAAYDAIARISTIQDLSSNKIGELGGFQLGKEDGIQFEGYAKNW
;
A
#
# COMPACT_ATOMS: atom_id res chain seq x y z
N MET A 1 21.20 -1.88 -3.63
CA MET A 1 20.06 -1.19 -4.26
C MET A 1 19.25 -0.53 -3.15
N THR A 2 19.29 0.79 -3.00
CA THR A 2 18.61 1.51 -1.90
C THR A 2 17.73 2.63 -2.48
N SER A 3 16.54 2.29 -2.97
CA SER A 3 15.48 3.28 -3.21
C SER A 3 14.57 3.49 -2.00
N GLY A 4 14.85 2.77 -0.89
CA GLY A 4 13.90 2.33 0.13
C GLY A 4 12.71 3.26 0.40
N PHE A 5 12.96 4.46 0.95
CA PHE A 5 11.87 5.38 1.32
C PHE A 5 12.28 6.85 1.27
N LYS A 6 13.51 7.16 0.83
CA LYS A 6 14.02 8.53 0.76
C LYS A 6 13.93 9.04 -0.69
N THR A 7 13.21 10.13 -0.87
CA THR A 7 13.17 10.84 -2.16
C THR A 7 14.57 11.37 -2.52
N GLY A 8 14.90 11.37 -3.81
CA GLY A 8 16.21 11.83 -4.30
C GLY A 8 16.64 11.15 -5.60
N SER A 9 17.85 11.45 -6.03
CA SER A 9 18.42 11.03 -7.32
C SER A 9 18.36 9.52 -7.57
N THR A 10 18.56 8.71 -6.54
CA THR A 10 18.49 7.25 -6.65
C THR A 10 17.07 6.76 -6.99
N MET A 11 16.04 7.30 -6.33
CA MET A 11 14.65 6.97 -6.62
C MET A 11 14.24 7.44 -8.01
N ASP A 12 14.63 8.66 -8.38
CA ASP A 12 14.39 9.22 -9.72
C ASP A 12 15.03 8.36 -10.81
N THR A 13 16.26 7.89 -10.59
CA THR A 13 16.98 7.03 -11.54
C THR A 13 16.24 5.71 -11.76
N VAL A 14 15.76 5.08 -10.68
CA VAL A 14 15.00 3.83 -10.77
C VAL A 14 13.67 4.06 -11.50
N ILE A 15 12.94 5.12 -11.16
CA ILE A 15 11.66 5.45 -11.81
C ILE A 15 11.87 5.71 -13.30
N ASN A 16 12.87 6.52 -13.66
CA ASN A 16 13.18 6.82 -15.06
C ASN A 16 13.57 5.54 -15.84
N LYS A 17 14.36 4.64 -15.22
CA LYS A 17 14.73 3.35 -15.80
C LYS A 17 13.53 2.41 -16.00
N ILE A 18 12.54 2.46 -15.11
CA ILE A 18 11.30 1.68 -15.30
C ILE A 18 10.47 2.29 -16.42
N LEU A 19 10.29 3.60 -16.44
CA LEU A 19 9.48 4.28 -17.46
C LEU A 19 10.09 4.20 -18.87
N SER A 20 11.42 4.12 -18.99
CA SER A 20 12.09 3.93 -20.28
C SER A 20 11.83 2.55 -20.90
N GLN A 21 11.39 1.56 -20.12
CA GLN A 21 10.95 0.25 -20.63
C GLN A 21 9.53 0.31 -21.22
N ASN A 22 8.92 1.51 -21.25
CA ASN A 22 7.58 1.76 -21.75
C ASN A 22 6.49 0.84 -21.16
N PRO A 23 6.40 0.69 -19.82
CA PRO A 23 5.38 -0.15 -19.21
C PRO A 23 3.98 0.41 -19.46
N LYS A 24 2.98 -0.46 -19.53
CA LYS A 24 1.55 -0.04 -19.54
C LYS A 24 1.03 0.26 -18.13
N MET A 25 1.56 -0.42 -17.12
CA MET A 25 1.16 -0.30 -15.73
C MET A 25 2.38 -0.32 -14.80
N VAL A 26 2.35 0.46 -13.73
CA VAL A 26 3.44 0.54 -12.74
C VAL A 26 2.87 0.44 -11.33
N LEU A 27 3.51 -0.39 -10.49
CA LEU A 27 3.21 -0.54 -9.06
C LEU A 27 4.40 0.00 -8.23
N PRO A 28 4.38 1.28 -7.81
CA PRO A 28 5.44 1.86 -6.98
C PRO A 28 5.25 1.51 -5.49
N VAL A 29 5.76 0.34 -5.05
CA VAL A 29 5.70 -0.10 -3.64
C VAL A 29 6.77 0.59 -2.77
N ALA A 30 6.69 1.91 -2.62
CA ALA A 30 7.58 2.66 -1.75
C ALA A 30 7.01 4.05 -1.42
N GLY A 31 5.83 4.15 -0.80
CA GLY A 31 5.19 5.37 -0.29
C GLY A 31 5.43 6.64 -1.15
N PRO A 32 6.47 7.45 -0.88
CA PRO A 32 6.83 8.61 -1.69
C PRO A 32 7.09 8.35 -3.17
N ALA A 33 7.50 7.13 -3.55
CA ALA A 33 7.73 6.75 -4.94
C ALA A 33 6.48 6.91 -5.81
N THR A 34 5.28 6.71 -5.27
CA THR A 34 4.02 6.98 -5.98
C THR A 34 3.94 8.44 -6.40
N ASN A 35 4.24 9.37 -5.50
CA ASN A 35 4.19 10.81 -5.78
C ASN A 35 5.26 11.24 -6.78
N VAL A 36 6.47 10.69 -6.66
CA VAL A 36 7.57 10.94 -7.61
C VAL A 36 7.25 10.37 -8.99
N LEU A 37 6.60 9.21 -9.06
CA LEU A 37 6.20 8.57 -10.32
C LEU A 37 5.14 9.42 -11.05
N ILE A 38 4.06 9.80 -10.35
CA ILE A 38 2.95 10.58 -10.95
C ILE A 38 3.32 12.04 -11.23
N SER A 39 4.50 12.49 -10.82
CA SER A 39 5.04 13.80 -11.21
C SER A 39 5.87 13.75 -12.50
N LYS A 40 6.18 12.57 -13.04
CA LYS A 40 6.93 12.44 -14.29
C LYS A 40 6.02 12.63 -15.51
N GLU A 41 6.48 13.36 -16.51
CA GLU A 41 5.67 13.62 -17.71
C GLU A 41 5.40 12.37 -18.55
N ASN A 42 6.33 11.43 -18.57
CA ASN A 42 6.24 10.15 -19.29
C ASN A 42 5.31 9.13 -18.60
N ILE A 43 4.63 9.49 -17.51
CA ILE A 43 3.54 8.69 -16.94
C ILE A 43 2.22 8.86 -17.72
N LYS A 44 2.11 9.90 -18.56
CA LYS A 44 0.93 10.14 -19.39
C LYS A 44 0.62 8.88 -20.21
N ASN A 45 -0.64 8.45 -20.21
CA ASN A 45 -1.13 7.23 -20.87
C ASN A 45 -0.64 5.90 -20.25
N LYS A 46 -0.21 5.90 -18.99
CA LYS A 46 0.11 4.69 -18.22
C LYS A 46 -0.82 4.57 -17.02
N TYR A 47 -0.97 3.34 -16.54
CA TYR A 47 -1.73 3.04 -15.33
C TYR A 47 -0.83 2.91 -14.11
N VAL A 48 -1.34 3.32 -12.96
CA VAL A 48 -0.67 3.18 -11.67
C VAL A 48 -1.53 2.33 -10.75
N VAL A 49 -0.88 1.42 -10.02
CA VAL A 49 -1.50 0.73 -8.88
C VAL A 49 -1.01 1.43 -7.61
N GLY A 50 -1.93 2.10 -6.91
CA GLY A 50 -1.63 2.77 -5.64
C GLY A 50 -1.35 1.77 -4.51
N VAL A 51 -0.77 2.25 -3.42
CA VAL A 51 -0.49 1.46 -2.21
C VAL A 51 -0.89 2.20 -0.94
N ASP A 52 -1.12 1.43 0.12
CA ASP A 52 -1.41 1.83 1.51
C ASP A 52 -2.79 2.51 1.71
N ALA A 53 -3.19 3.42 0.83
CA ALA A 53 -4.51 4.07 0.83
C ALA A 53 -5.09 4.12 -0.58
N ASP A 54 -6.34 4.58 -0.72
CA ASP A 54 -6.89 4.92 -2.04
C ASP A 54 -6.18 6.17 -2.58
N GLN A 55 -5.17 5.93 -3.41
CA GLN A 55 -4.34 6.98 -3.99
C GLN A 55 -5.06 7.76 -5.09
N ALA A 56 -6.16 7.23 -5.65
CA ALA A 56 -6.96 7.97 -6.62
C ALA A 56 -7.74 9.10 -5.93
N ILE A 57 -8.19 8.87 -4.69
CA ILE A 57 -8.83 9.91 -3.85
C ILE A 57 -7.79 10.92 -3.36
N ALA A 58 -6.61 10.45 -2.93
CA ALA A 58 -5.54 11.33 -2.45
C ALA A 58 -4.91 12.18 -3.58
N ALA A 59 -4.91 11.67 -4.81
CA ALA A 59 -4.38 12.39 -5.96
C ALA A 59 -5.31 13.53 -6.38
N GLN A 60 -4.74 14.73 -6.49
CA GLN A 60 -5.48 15.92 -6.91
C GLN A 60 -5.51 16.08 -8.44
N GLY A 61 -6.59 16.68 -8.94
CA GLY A 61 -6.73 17.13 -10.32
C GLY A 61 -6.71 16.00 -11.35
N ASN A 62 -6.00 16.23 -12.45
CA ASN A 62 -5.93 15.32 -13.60
C ASN A 62 -5.16 14.00 -13.31
N LYS A 63 -4.50 13.88 -12.16
CA LYS A 63 -3.74 12.69 -11.79
C LYS A 63 -4.61 11.56 -11.25
N LYS A 64 -5.84 11.84 -10.83
CA LYS A 64 -6.80 10.83 -10.38
C LYS A 64 -7.03 9.73 -11.42
N GLY A 65 -7.13 10.11 -12.70
CA GLY A 65 -7.34 9.18 -13.81
C GLY A 65 -6.14 8.29 -14.15
N LEU A 66 -4.97 8.49 -13.53
CA LEU A 66 -3.80 7.62 -13.71
C LEU A 66 -3.92 6.32 -12.90
N PHE A 67 -4.69 6.34 -11.81
CA PHE A 67 -4.80 5.19 -10.92
C PHE A 67 -5.83 4.20 -11.45
N PHE A 68 -5.39 2.98 -11.75
CA PHE A 68 -6.29 1.88 -12.15
C PHE A 68 -6.96 1.25 -10.92
N THR A 69 -6.20 1.04 -9.86
CA THR A 69 -6.67 0.54 -8.56
C THR A 69 -5.66 0.90 -7.47
N SER A 70 -5.96 0.60 -6.21
CA SER A 70 -5.03 0.72 -5.08
C SER A 70 -5.05 -0.52 -4.20
N ILE A 71 -3.87 -1.01 -3.82
CA ILE A 71 -3.71 -2.03 -2.78
C ILE A 71 -3.76 -1.31 -1.43
N THR A 72 -4.94 -1.21 -0.85
CA THR A 72 -5.16 -0.53 0.42
C THR A 72 -4.67 -1.38 1.59
N LYS A 73 -4.12 -0.73 2.62
CA LYS A 73 -3.74 -1.35 3.89
C LYS A 73 -4.35 -0.54 5.01
N SER A 74 -5.28 -1.14 5.75
CA SER A 74 -6.03 -0.46 6.82
C SER A 74 -5.22 -0.27 8.11
N LEU A 75 -4.01 0.32 8.02
CA LEU A 75 -3.11 0.52 9.15
C LEU A 75 -3.74 1.38 10.26
N GLY A 76 -4.55 2.38 9.89
CA GLY A 76 -5.28 3.20 10.86
C GLY A 76 -6.29 2.40 11.66
N GLN A 77 -7.06 1.53 10.99
CA GLN A 77 -8.00 0.63 11.66
C GLN A 77 -7.26 -0.37 12.56
N ALA A 78 -6.17 -0.97 12.06
CA ALA A 78 -5.37 -1.92 12.84
C ALA A 78 -4.77 -1.27 14.10
N ALA A 79 -4.27 -0.04 13.99
CA ALA A 79 -3.76 0.71 15.15
C ALA A 79 -4.88 1.08 16.13
N TYR A 80 -6.03 1.52 15.63
CA TYR A 80 -7.20 1.80 16.46
C TYR A 80 -7.66 0.55 17.22
N ASP A 81 -7.82 -0.58 16.54
CA ASP A 81 -8.27 -1.84 17.13
C ASP A 81 -7.29 -2.31 18.21
N ALA A 82 -5.98 -2.22 17.96
CA ALA A 82 -4.96 -2.58 18.93
C ALA A 82 -5.03 -1.70 20.19
N ILE A 83 -5.11 -0.38 20.02
CA ILE A 83 -5.19 0.57 21.15
C ILE A 83 -6.50 0.38 21.91
N ALA A 84 -7.64 0.37 21.21
CA ALA A 84 -8.97 0.21 21.80
C ALA A 84 -9.04 -1.09 22.60
N ARG A 85 -8.48 -2.18 22.08
CA ARG A 85 -8.43 -3.46 22.79
C ARG A 85 -7.59 -3.38 24.07
N ILE A 86 -6.39 -2.83 24.00
CA ILE A 86 -5.53 -2.65 25.19
C ILE A 86 -6.23 -1.78 26.24
N SER A 87 -6.93 -0.72 25.81
CA SER A 87 -7.61 0.20 26.72
C SER A 87 -8.90 -0.35 27.33
N THR A 88 -9.50 -1.41 26.77
CA THR A 88 -10.80 -1.93 27.22
C THR A 88 -10.73 -3.29 27.90
N ILE A 89 -9.63 -4.03 27.75
CA ILE A 89 -9.45 -5.34 28.39
C ILE A 89 -8.91 -5.19 29.81
N GLN A 90 -9.56 -5.81 30.80
CA GLN A 90 -9.09 -5.80 32.19
C GLN A 90 -7.96 -6.82 32.43
N ASP A 91 -7.92 -7.89 31.65
CA ASP A 91 -6.90 -8.95 31.72
C ASP A 91 -6.39 -9.30 30.33
N LEU A 92 -5.17 -8.87 30.02
CA LEU A 92 -4.48 -9.12 28.75
C LEU A 92 -4.27 -10.62 28.46
N SER A 93 -4.25 -11.47 29.49
CA SER A 93 -4.08 -12.92 29.33
C SER A 93 -5.35 -13.63 28.83
N SER A 94 -6.51 -12.99 28.96
CA SER A 94 -7.80 -13.48 28.45
C SER A 94 -8.02 -13.21 26.95
N ASN A 95 -7.07 -12.55 26.30
CA ASN A 95 -7.23 -12.04 24.95
C ASN A 95 -7.25 -13.19 23.93
N LYS A 96 -8.37 -13.37 23.22
CA LYS A 96 -8.49 -14.36 22.15
C LYS A 96 -7.67 -13.91 20.95
N ILE A 97 -6.75 -14.76 20.50
CA ILE A 97 -5.83 -14.54 19.37
C ILE A 97 -6.55 -13.99 18.11
N GLY A 98 -7.81 -14.34 17.89
CA GLY A 98 -8.58 -13.90 16.73
C GLY A 98 -9.03 -12.43 16.70
N GLU A 99 -8.96 -11.68 17.81
CA GLU A 99 -9.53 -10.32 17.87
C GLU A 99 -8.61 -9.21 17.36
N LEU A 100 -7.33 -9.50 17.12
CA LEU A 100 -6.33 -8.58 16.54
C LEU A 100 -5.65 -9.17 15.29
N GLY A 101 -6.37 -9.99 14.53
CA GLY A 101 -5.88 -10.53 13.25
C GLY A 101 -5.13 -11.86 13.36
N GLY A 102 -5.05 -12.48 14.53
CA GLY A 102 -4.66 -13.90 14.63
C GLY A 102 -3.16 -14.20 14.58
N PHE A 103 -2.29 -13.18 14.60
CA PHE A 103 -0.83 -13.34 14.49
C PHE A 103 -0.28 -14.32 15.52
N GLN A 104 0.57 -15.25 15.08
CA GLN A 104 1.27 -16.23 15.91
C GLN A 104 2.73 -16.31 15.48
N LEU A 105 3.63 -15.90 16.39
CA LEU A 105 5.07 -15.94 16.14
C LEU A 105 5.53 -17.35 15.72
N GLY A 106 6.22 -17.43 14.58
CA GLY A 106 6.75 -18.69 14.05
C GLY A 106 5.74 -19.53 13.26
N LYS A 107 4.52 -19.02 13.03
CA LYS A 107 3.57 -19.59 12.09
C LYS A 107 3.43 -18.70 10.86
N GLU A 108 3.07 -19.33 9.74
CA GLU A 108 2.70 -18.58 8.54
C GLU A 108 1.31 -17.98 8.75
N ASP A 109 1.28 -16.66 8.81
CA ASP A 109 0.08 -15.90 9.10
C ASP A 109 -0.33 -15.15 7.84
N GLY A 110 -1.50 -15.46 7.30
CA GLY A 110 -2.04 -14.86 6.09
C GLY A 110 -3.51 -15.18 5.91
N ILE A 111 -4.40 -14.44 6.58
CA ILE A 111 -5.84 -14.55 6.34
C ILE A 111 -6.15 -13.69 5.11
N GLN A 112 -6.34 -14.33 3.96
CA GLN A 112 -6.84 -13.67 2.76
C GLN A 112 -8.36 -13.50 2.90
N PHE A 113 -8.81 -12.26 3.15
CA PHE A 113 -10.23 -11.95 3.21
C PHE A 113 -10.78 -11.83 1.80
N GLU A 114 -11.39 -12.95 1.35
CA GLU A 114 -11.94 -13.11 0.01
C GLU A 114 -10.86 -13.04 -1.10
N GLY A 115 -11.09 -13.76 -2.19
CA GLY A 115 -10.11 -13.91 -3.26
C GLY A 115 -10.79 -14.24 -4.58
N TYR A 116 -10.01 -14.43 -5.64
CA TYR A 116 -10.50 -14.71 -7.00
C TYR A 116 -11.64 -15.75 -7.05
N ALA A 117 -11.61 -16.77 -6.18
CA ALA A 117 -12.65 -17.80 -6.08
C ALA A 117 -14.05 -17.27 -5.71
N LYS A 118 -14.16 -16.05 -5.19
CA LYS A 118 -15.43 -15.36 -4.90
C LYS A 118 -15.85 -14.34 -5.98
N ASN A 119 -15.16 -14.28 -7.13
CA ASN A 119 -15.45 -13.39 -8.26
C ASN A 119 -15.56 -11.90 -7.89
N TRP A 120 -14.62 -11.41 -7.08
CA TRP A 120 -14.33 -9.98 -6.99
C TRP A 120 -13.42 -9.52 -8.13
#